data_AF-A0A516G7J0-F1
#
_entry.id   AF-A0A516G7J0-F1
#
_cell.length_a   1.000
_cell.length_b   1.000
_cell.length_c   1.000
_cell.angle_alpha   90.00
_cell.angle_beta   90.00
_cell.angle_gamma   90.00
#
_symmetry.space_group_name_H-M   'P 1'
#
loop_
_entity.id
_entity.type
_entity.pdbx_description
1 polymer ?
#
loop_
_entity_poly.entity_id
_entity_poly.type
_entity_poly.pdbx_seq_one_letter_code
_entity_poly.pdbx_strand_id
1 'polypeptide(L)' 'MTTPQRRPVFRRPRMVPFLATGALIGFFLGAVLAYFGPDAPMASTGQETLALAIPFGLIGGLLGGALYLLAERFSKRR' A
#
# COMPACT_ATOMS: atom_id res chain seq x y z
N MET A 1 27.65 26.54 -31.52
CA MET A 1 26.26 26.44 -31.02
C MET A 1 26.02 25.01 -30.57
N THR A 2 25.92 24.76 -29.26
CA THR A 2 25.64 23.41 -28.72
C THR A 2 24.13 23.20 -28.66
N THR A 3 23.60 22.34 -29.52
CA THR A 3 22.19 21.97 -29.54
C THR A 3 21.82 21.27 -28.21
N PRO A 4 20.77 21.69 -27.49
CA PRO A 4 20.41 21.07 -26.22
C PRO A 4 19.98 19.61 -26.46
N GLN A 5 20.77 18.67 -25.91
CA GLN A 5 20.45 17.24 -25.89
C GLN A 5 19.25 17.01 -24.96
N ARG A 6 18.09 16.65 -25.51
CA ARG A 6 16.94 16.18 -24.72
C ARG A 6 17.29 14.84 -24.10
N ARG A 7 17.67 14.84 -22.81
CA ARG A 7 17.75 13.60 -22.02
C ARG A 7 16.32 13.13 -21.69
N PRO A 8 15.96 11.88 -22.01
CA PRO A 8 14.70 11.30 -21.55
C PRO A 8 14.70 11.24 -20.02
N VAL A 9 13.74 11.93 -19.39
CA VAL A 9 13.57 11.92 -17.94
C VAL A 9 12.76 10.67 -17.58
N PHE A 10 13.44 9.59 -17.20
CA PHE A 10 12.79 8.44 -16.59
C PHE A 10 12.43 8.78 -15.14
N ARG A 11 11.18 9.18 -14.90
CA ARG A 11 10.66 9.30 -13.53
C ARG A 11 10.56 7.89 -12.94
N ARG A 12 11.47 7.55 -12.02
CA ARG A 12 11.35 6.35 -11.22
C ARG A 12 10.00 6.38 -10.47
N PRO A 13 9.26 5.26 -10.41
CA PRO A 13 8.12 5.16 -9.52
C PRO A 13 8.56 5.51 -8.09
N ARG A 14 7.70 6.17 -7.31
CA ARG A 14 8.00 6.48 -5.91
C ARG A 14 7.47 5.34 -5.05
N MET A 15 8.33 4.74 -4.23
CA MET A 15 7.96 3.62 -3.34
C MET A 15 6.96 4.04 -2.24
N VAL A 16 7.15 5.23 -1.66
CA VAL A 16 6.34 5.71 -0.52
C VAL A 16 4.84 5.78 -0.85
N PRO A 17 4.41 6.37 -1.99
CA PRO A 17 3.00 6.32 -2.39
C PRO A 17 2.45 4.90 -2.44
N PHE A 18 3.14 3.95 -3.09
CA PHE A 18 2.66 2.56 -3.22
C PHE A 18 2.48 1.86 -1.86
N LEU A 19 3.45 2.01 -0.96
CA LEU A 19 3.34 1.49 0.40
C LEU A 19 2.18 2.13 1.15
N ALA A 20 2.05 3.45 1.07
CA ALA A 20 1.01 4.20 1.78
C ALA A 20 -0.39 3.86 1.26
N THR A 21 -0.63 3.81 -0.05
CA THR A 21 -1.93 3.39 -0.59
C THR A 21 -2.24 1.96 -0.24
N GLY A 22 -1.27 1.04 -0.39
CA GLY A 22 -1.46 -0.35 -0.01
C GLY A 22 -1.84 -0.50 1.46
N ALA A 23 -1.11 0.19 2.35
CA ALA A 23 -1.37 0.13 3.78
C ALA A 23 -2.71 0.75 4.17
N LEU A 24 -3.09 1.88 3.56
CA LEU A 24 -4.39 2.49 3.78
C LEU A 24 -5.52 1.58 3.31
N ILE A 25 -5.42 1.01 2.10
CA ILE A 25 -6.44 0.09 1.57
C ILE A 25 -6.59 -1.11 2.50
N GLY A 26 -5.48 -1.74 2.89
CA GLY A 26 -5.48 -2.86 3.83
C GLY A 26 -6.12 -2.47 5.16
N PHE A 27 -5.70 -1.36 5.76
CA PHE A 27 -6.22 -0.88 7.04
C PHE A 27 -7.73 -0.67 7.00
N PHE A 28 -8.25 0.00 5.97
CA PHE A 28 -9.69 0.19 5.78
C PHE A 28 -10.41 -1.15 5.59
N LEU A 29 -9.84 -2.09 4.84
CA LEU A 29 -10.42 -3.41 4.67
C LEU A 29 -10.54 -4.15 6.01
N GLY A 30 -9.48 -4.11 6.83
CA GLY A 30 -9.48 -4.72 8.15
C GLY A 30 -10.49 -4.06 9.10
N ALA A 31 -10.60 -2.74 9.08
CA ALA A 31 -11.60 -2.02 9.87
C ALA A 31 -13.04 -2.37 9.45
N VAL A 32 -13.30 -2.47 8.14
CA VAL A 32 -14.60 -2.89 7.58
C VAL A 32 -14.92 -4.32 8.00
N LEU A 33 -13.95 -5.22 7.92
CA LEU A 33 -14.14 -6.62 8.33
C LEU A 33 -14.37 -6.76 9.84
N ALA A 34 -13.74 -5.93 10.67
CA ALA A 34 -14.02 -5.91 12.10
C ALA A 34 -15.41 -5.36 12.40
N TYR A 35 -15.86 -4.33 11.65
CA TYR A 35 -17.19 -3.74 11.83
C TYR A 35 -18.34 -4.68 11.43
N PHE A 36 -18.16 -5.47 10.37
CA PHE A 36 -19.16 -6.46 9.92
C PHE A 36 -18.90 -7.87 10.45
N GLY A 37 -17.83 -8.04 11.23
CA GLY A 37 -17.40 -9.31 11.78
C GLY A 37 -18.24 -9.75 12.98
N PRO A 38 -18.12 -11.02 13.39
CA PRO A 38 -18.75 -11.49 14.61
C PRO A 38 -18.07 -10.87 15.84
N ASP A 39 -18.87 -10.34 16.76
CA ASP A 39 -18.36 -9.72 17.99
C ASP A 39 -17.46 -10.67 18.79
N ALA A 40 -16.29 -10.18 19.18
CA ALA A 40 -15.40 -10.92 20.07
C ALA A 40 -15.86 -10.77 21.54
N PRO A 41 -16.20 -11.87 22.23
CA PRO A 41 -16.54 -11.79 23.65
C PRO A 41 -15.31 -11.32 24.45
N MET A 42 -15.49 -10.29 25.27
CA MET A 42 -14.47 -9.65 26.12
C MET A 42 -13.55 -8.61 25.46
N ALA A 43 -13.73 -8.27 24.17
CA ALA A 43 -12.98 -7.18 23.53
C ALA A 43 -13.82 -5.90 23.45
N SER A 44 -13.18 -4.74 23.62
CA SER A 44 -13.82 -3.47 23.25
C SER A 44 -13.85 -3.32 21.72
N THR A 45 -14.89 -2.67 21.19
CA THR A 45 -15.06 -2.43 19.74
C THR A 45 -13.83 -1.79 19.10
N GLY A 46 -13.16 -0.87 19.81
CA GLY A 46 -11.93 -0.24 19.35
C GLY A 46 -10.74 -1.21 19.28
N GLN A 47 -10.60 -2.11 20.26
CA GLN A 47 -9.54 -3.13 20.26
C GLN A 47 -9.74 -4.15 19.15
N GLU A 48 -10.96 -4.61 18.93
CA GLU A 48 -11.29 -5.53 17.85
C GLU A 48 -11.00 -4.91 16.47
N THR A 49 -11.43 -3.66 16.28
CA THR A 49 -11.15 -2.91 15.05
C THR A 49 -9.65 -2.77 14.80
N LEU A 50 -8.86 -2.38 15.80
CA LEU A 50 -7.42 -2.22 15.65
C LEU A 50 -6.71 -3.56 15.46
N ALA A 51 -7.16 -4.61 16.14
CA ALA A 51 -6.60 -5.96 16.03
C ALA A 51 -6.70 -6.51 14.60
N LEU A 52 -7.74 -6.13 13.85
CA LEU A 52 -7.88 -6.51 12.45
C LEU A 52 -7.28 -5.47 11.47
N ALA A 53 -7.49 -4.18 11.72
CA ALA A 53 -7.06 -3.12 10.82
C ALA A 53 -5.53 -3.02 10.70
N ILE A 54 -4.78 -3.18 11.80
CA ILE A 54 -3.31 -3.10 11.79
C ILE A 54 -2.68 -4.20 10.92
N PRO A 55 -2.94 -5.51 11.15
CA PRO A 55 -2.32 -6.55 10.33
C PRO A 55 -2.75 -6.47 8.86
N PHE A 56 -4.02 -6.15 8.58
CA PHE A 56 -4.44 -5.93 7.20
C PHE A 56 -3.73 -4.73 6.57
N GLY A 57 -3.50 -3.65 7.32
CA GLY A 57 -2.69 -2.52 6.87
C GLY A 57 -1.24 -2.91 6.55
N LEU A 58 -0.62 -3.75 7.39
CA LEU A 58 0.73 -4.27 7.09
C LEU A 58 0.74 -5.12 5.84
N ILE A 59 -0.21 -6.05 5.69
CA ILE A 59 -0.35 -6.91 4.50
C ILE A 59 -0.59 -6.04 3.25
N GLY A 60 -1.51 -5.08 3.33
CA GLY A 60 -1.79 -4.15 2.24
C GLY A 60 -0.56 -3.33 1.85
N GLY A 61 0.22 -2.86 2.83
CA GLY A 61 1.48 -2.17 2.59
C GLY A 61 2.49 -3.06 1.86
N LEU A 62 2.65 -4.31 2.28
CA LEU A 62 3.52 -5.29 1.62
C LEU A 62 3.08 -5.54 0.17
N LEU A 63 1.78 -5.69 -0.09
CA LEU A 63 1.23 -5.82 -1.44
C LEU A 63 1.49 -4.57 -2.29
N GLY A 64 1.34 -3.38 -1.70
CA GLY A 64 1.72 -2.11 -2.33
C GLY A 64 3.20 -2.08 -2.71
N GLY A 65 4.08 -2.53 -1.82
CA GLY A 65 5.51 -2.68 -2.09
C GLY A 65 5.82 -3.67 -3.23
N ALA A 66 5.13 -4.81 -3.26
CA ALA A 66 5.25 -5.78 -4.35
C ALA A 66 4.82 -5.19 -5.70
N LEU A 67 3.73 -4.41 -5.72
CA LEU A 67 3.28 -3.67 -6.91
C LEU A 67 4.30 -2.61 -7.35
N TYR A 68 4.95 -1.93 -6.40
CA TYR A 68 6.05 -1.02 -6.70
C TYR A 68 7.21 -1.74 -7.40
N LEU A 69 7.65 -2.88 -6.87
CA LEU A 69 8.74 -3.67 -7.48
C LEU A 69 8.37 -4.15 -8.88
N LEU A 70 7.10 -4.52 -9.07
CA LEU A 70 6.58 -4.93 -10.36
C LEU A 70 6.56 -3.76 -11.35
N ALA A 71 6.09 -2.58 -10.93
CA ALA A 71 6.09 -1.36 -11.72
C ALA A 71 7.53 -0.93 -12.09
N GLU A 72 8.47 -1.02 -11.16
CA GLU A 72 9.89 -0.76 -11.41
C GLU A 72 10.46 -1.75 -12.43
N ARG A 73 10.13 -3.04 -12.34
CA ARG A 73 10.56 -4.07 -13.28
C ARG A 73 10.05 -3.81 -14.69
N PHE A 74 8.80 -3.39 -14.84
CA PHE A 74 8.24 -3.04 -16.15
C PHE A 74 8.83 -1.74 -16.70
N SER A 75 9.11 -0.75 -15.84
CA SER A 75 9.72 0.52 -16.25
C SER A 75 11.18 0.38 -16.70
N LYS A 76 11.93 -0.61 -16.21
CA LYS A 76 13.31 -0.87 -16.68
C LYS A 76 13.39 -1.66 -17.99
N ARG A 77 12.31 -2.37 -18.34
CA ARG A 77 12.24 -3.19 -19.57
C ARG A 77 11.79 -2.40 -20.80
N ARG A 78 11.22 -1.21 -20.62
CA ARG A 78 10.86 -0.26 -21.68
C ARG A 78 11.88 0.87 -21.73
#